data_AF-A0A5P9PN27-F1
#
_entry.id   AF-A0A5P9PN27-F1
#
_cell.length_a   1.000
_cell.length_b   1.000
_cell.length_c   1.000
_cell.angle_alpha   90.00
_cell.angle_beta   90.00
_cell.angle_gamma   90.00
#
_symmetry.space_group_name_H-M   'P 1'
#
loop_
_entity.id
_entity.type
_entity.pdbx_description
1 polymer ?
#
loop_
_entity_poly.entity_id
_entity_poly.type
_entity_poly.pdbx_seq_one_letter_code
_entity_poly.pdbx_strand_id
1 'polypeptide(L)'
;MTPEQPRDDVVILLIHGGGFRSGNAAVPRPLAAHLALGTRARVVLPEYRLAPENPFPAAITDCLDAFDHAATLAPKVVVVGESAGANLAVAVLLERRSRALAGVLYSGVFDLREERFHTGTWVEKGETEYILREEQGPRIRMDYLADHPADDPLVSPVLADLRGLPPLFIQVSGAERLSQRSPAARARSSRGRAPTPTRTS
;
A
#
# COMPACT_ATOMS: atom_id res chain seq x y z
N MET A 1 -7.52 -9.56 13.16
CA MET A 1 -7.81 -8.84 14.42
C MET A 1 -9.28 -8.48 14.44
N THR A 2 -9.96 -8.73 15.57
CA THR A 2 -11.40 -8.56 15.71
C THR A 2 -11.68 -7.73 16.96
N PRO A 3 -12.34 -6.56 16.85
CA PRO A 3 -12.79 -5.81 18.02
C PRO A 3 -13.96 -6.52 18.72
N GLU A 4 -14.27 -6.14 19.97
CA GLU A 4 -15.28 -6.80 20.82
C GLU A 4 -16.69 -6.78 20.21
N GLN A 5 -17.03 -5.73 19.48
CA GLN A 5 -18.32 -5.56 18.80
C GLN A 5 -18.04 -5.07 17.37
N PRO A 6 -17.66 -5.99 16.46
CA PRO A 6 -17.29 -5.64 15.11
C PRO A 6 -18.50 -5.23 14.30
N ARG A 7 -18.29 -4.31 13.36
CA ARG A 7 -19.22 -4.06 12.28
C ARG A 7 -19.29 -5.26 11.35
N ASP A 8 -20.47 -5.47 10.78
CA ASP A 8 -20.73 -6.56 9.82
C ASP A 8 -20.75 -6.07 8.37
N ASP A 9 -20.76 -4.75 8.16
CA ASP A 9 -20.86 -4.15 6.83
C ASP A 9 -19.50 -3.85 6.19
N VAL A 10 -18.42 -3.81 6.98
CA VAL A 10 -17.07 -3.48 6.49
C VAL A 10 -15.97 -4.29 7.17
N VAL A 11 -14.98 -4.69 6.38
CA VAL A 11 -13.73 -5.29 6.83
C VAL A 11 -12.56 -4.53 6.21
N ILE A 12 -11.42 -4.52 6.91
CA ILE A 12 -10.18 -3.91 6.43
C ILE A 12 -9.21 -5.03 6.06
N LEU A 13 -8.67 -5.01 4.86
CA LEU A 13 -7.50 -5.80 4.47
C LEU A 13 -6.27 -4.91 4.58
N LEU A 14 -5.35 -5.20 5.51
CA LEU A 14 -4.14 -4.40 5.73
C LEU A 14 -2.89 -5.18 5.29
N ILE A 15 -2.29 -4.73 4.19
CA ILE A 15 -1.15 -5.38 3.52
C ILE A 15 0.14 -4.66 3.94
N HIS A 16 1.08 -5.41 4.50
CA HIS A 16 2.33 -4.85 5.03
C HIS A 16 3.33 -4.45 3.92
N GLY A 17 4.21 -3.50 4.25
CA GLY A 17 5.36 -3.11 3.43
C GLY A 17 6.54 -4.07 3.57
N GLY A 18 7.75 -3.60 3.23
CA GLY A 18 8.98 -4.42 3.30
C GLY A 18 9.57 -4.81 1.95
N GLY A 19 9.24 -4.05 0.90
CA GLY A 19 9.85 -4.21 -0.43
C GLY A 19 9.56 -5.55 -1.07
N PHE A 20 8.40 -6.17 -0.79
CA PHE A 20 8.02 -7.53 -1.24
C PHE A 20 8.93 -8.67 -0.73
N ARG A 21 9.95 -8.34 0.06
CA ARG A 21 11.05 -9.27 0.43
C ARG A 21 11.15 -9.53 1.92
N SER A 22 10.54 -8.68 2.72
CA SER A 22 10.64 -8.73 4.17
C SER A 22 9.34 -8.25 4.80
N GLY A 23 9.27 -8.40 6.12
CA GLY A 23 8.06 -8.13 6.89
C GLY A 23 7.22 -9.37 7.08
N ASN A 24 6.12 -9.17 7.79
CA ASN A 24 5.08 -10.15 8.08
C ASN A 24 3.88 -9.40 8.67
N ALA A 25 2.78 -10.11 8.90
CA ALA A 25 1.53 -9.64 9.47
C ALA A 25 1.68 -9.21 10.93
N ALA A 26 2.79 -9.52 11.61
CA ALA A 26 3.07 -8.97 12.93
C ALA A 26 3.52 -7.50 12.87
N VAL A 27 4.23 -7.09 11.83
CA VAL A 27 4.73 -5.72 11.65
C VAL A 27 3.59 -4.67 11.71
N PRO A 28 2.50 -4.79 10.94
CA PRO A 28 1.42 -3.81 10.96
C PRO A 28 0.43 -4.00 12.14
N ARG A 29 0.66 -4.91 13.10
CA ARG A 29 -0.30 -5.17 14.19
C ARG A 29 -0.67 -3.92 15.01
N PRO A 30 0.25 -3.01 15.36
CA PRO A 30 -0.13 -1.79 16.06
C PRO A 30 -1.09 -0.91 15.25
N LEU A 31 -0.85 -0.78 13.94
CA LEU A 31 -1.76 -0.08 13.04
C LEU A 31 -3.11 -0.81 12.91
N ALA A 32 -3.08 -2.14 12.79
CA ALA A 32 -4.29 -2.97 12.77
C ALA A 32 -5.13 -2.77 14.03
N ALA A 33 -4.51 -2.68 15.21
CA ALA A 33 -5.17 -2.39 16.47
C ALA A 33 -5.82 -1.02 16.47
N HIS A 34 -5.09 0.00 16.02
CA HIS A 34 -5.61 1.35 15.96
C HIS A 34 -6.81 1.45 14.99
N LEU A 35 -6.71 0.82 13.82
CA LEU A 35 -7.80 0.76 12.84
C LEU A 35 -9.01 -0.01 13.37
N ALA A 36 -8.80 -1.18 13.97
CA ALA A 36 -9.89 -2.00 14.54
C ALA A 36 -10.64 -1.24 15.64
N LEU A 37 -9.92 -0.56 16.54
CA LEU A 37 -10.51 0.23 17.62
C LEU A 37 -11.24 1.48 17.10
N GLY A 38 -10.61 2.23 16.19
CA GLY A 38 -11.16 3.48 15.67
C GLY A 38 -12.35 3.30 14.72
N THR A 39 -12.41 2.19 14.00
CA THR A 39 -13.46 1.93 12.99
C THR A 39 -14.50 0.90 13.44
N ARG A 40 -14.18 0.10 14.47
CA ARG A 40 -14.91 -1.11 14.86
C ARG A 40 -15.00 -2.14 13.73
N ALA A 41 -14.16 -2.05 12.70
CA ALA A 41 -14.09 -3.05 11.64
C ALA A 41 -13.15 -4.20 12.02
N ARG A 42 -13.42 -5.40 11.50
CA ARG A 42 -12.44 -6.49 11.49
C ARG A 42 -11.26 -6.10 10.58
N VAL A 43 -10.05 -6.50 10.97
CA VAL A 43 -8.83 -6.28 10.17
C VAL A 43 -8.19 -7.63 9.83
N VAL A 44 -8.09 -7.94 8.55
CA VAL A 44 -7.39 -9.10 7.98
C VAL A 44 -5.97 -8.68 7.61
N LEU A 45 -4.99 -9.47 8.04
CA LEU A 45 -3.56 -9.25 7.78
C LEU A 45 -3.05 -10.47 7.01
N PRO A 46 -2.86 -10.37 5.68
CA PRO A 46 -2.35 -11.48 4.90
C PRO A 46 -0.86 -11.71 5.20
N GLU A 47 -0.49 -12.99 5.28
CA GLU A 47 0.90 -13.44 5.31
C GLU A 47 1.28 -13.85 3.89
N TYR A 48 1.59 -12.85 3.06
CA TYR A 48 1.88 -13.08 1.65
C TYR A 48 3.31 -13.58 1.45
N ARG A 49 3.50 -14.45 0.45
CA ARG A 49 4.80 -15.00 0.09
C ARG A 49 5.75 -13.92 -0.41
N LEU A 50 7.00 -14.01 0.01
CA LEU A 50 8.03 -12.99 -0.22
C LEU A 50 9.02 -13.41 -1.31
N ALA A 51 9.54 -12.41 -2.00
CA ALA A 51 10.66 -12.51 -2.91
C ALA A 51 12.00 -12.51 -2.15
N PRO A 52 13.07 -13.11 -2.71
CA PRO A 52 13.15 -13.75 -4.02
C PRO A 52 12.64 -15.20 -4.07
N GLU A 53 12.30 -15.81 -2.93
CA GLU A 53 11.85 -17.21 -2.88
C GLU A 53 10.55 -17.44 -3.65
N ASN A 54 9.69 -16.42 -3.67
CA ASN A 54 8.41 -16.40 -4.37
C ASN A 54 8.26 -15.04 -5.09
N PRO A 55 8.83 -14.86 -6.29
CA PRO A 55 8.68 -13.64 -7.05
C PRO A 55 7.23 -13.43 -7.49
N PHE A 56 6.96 -12.33 -8.19
CA PHE A 56 5.67 -12.10 -8.85
C PHE A 56 5.24 -13.34 -9.66
N PRO A 57 3.96 -13.78 -9.60
CA PRO A 57 2.80 -13.13 -8.98
C PRO A 57 2.45 -13.64 -7.57
N ALA A 58 3.36 -14.27 -6.83
CA ALA A 58 3.01 -14.96 -5.57
C ALA A 58 2.36 -14.03 -4.54
N ALA A 59 2.98 -12.89 -4.24
CA ALA A 59 2.48 -11.94 -3.26
C ALA A 59 1.07 -11.40 -3.60
N ILE A 60 0.83 -11.05 -4.88
CA ILE A 60 -0.48 -10.53 -5.30
C ILE A 60 -1.55 -11.64 -5.28
N THR A 61 -1.19 -12.87 -5.66
CA THR A 61 -2.09 -14.03 -5.59
C THR A 61 -2.58 -14.21 -4.15
N ASP A 62 -1.68 -14.20 -3.18
CA ASP A 62 -2.03 -14.35 -1.76
C ASP A 62 -2.88 -13.18 -1.24
N CYS A 63 -2.62 -11.96 -1.73
CA CYS A 63 -3.41 -10.79 -1.36
C CYS A 63 -4.83 -10.82 -1.97
N LEU A 64 -5.01 -11.37 -3.17
CA LEU A 64 -6.32 -11.58 -3.78
C LEU A 64 -7.12 -12.64 -3.02
N ASP A 65 -6.49 -13.75 -2.67
CA ASP A 65 -7.12 -14.79 -1.84
C ASP A 65 -7.54 -14.24 -0.48
N ALA A 66 -6.69 -13.42 0.14
CA ALA A 66 -7.01 -12.74 1.40
C ALA A 66 -8.13 -11.70 1.26
N PHE A 67 -8.21 -10.99 0.12
CA PHE A 67 -9.33 -10.12 -0.18
C PHE A 67 -10.63 -10.90 -0.29
N ASP A 68 -10.61 -12.02 -1.02
CA ASP A 68 -11.80 -12.85 -1.23
C ASP A 68 -12.27 -13.45 0.10
N HIS A 69 -11.34 -13.87 0.97
CA HIS A 69 -11.65 -14.23 2.35
C HIS A 69 -12.24 -13.07 3.16
N ALA A 70 -11.64 -11.88 3.10
CA ALA A 70 -12.19 -10.70 3.78
C ALA A 70 -13.62 -10.41 3.29
N ALA A 71 -13.89 -10.56 2.00
CA ALA A 71 -15.20 -10.35 1.42
C ALA A 71 -16.25 -11.40 1.83
N THR A 72 -15.87 -12.51 2.47
CA THR A 72 -16.83 -13.42 3.15
C THR A 72 -17.18 -12.94 4.56
N LEU A 73 -16.33 -12.10 5.16
CA LEU A 73 -16.53 -11.56 6.50
C LEU A 73 -17.49 -10.38 6.50
N ALA A 74 -17.44 -9.54 5.47
CA ALA A 74 -18.30 -8.37 5.29
C ALA A 74 -18.48 -8.07 3.80
N PRO A 75 -19.60 -7.43 3.38
CA PRO A 75 -19.88 -7.16 1.98
C PRO A 75 -18.96 -6.11 1.34
N LYS A 76 -18.29 -5.28 2.14
CA LYS A 76 -17.41 -4.20 1.67
C LYS A 76 -16.03 -4.33 2.29
N VAL A 77 -15.00 -4.16 1.46
CA VAL A 77 -13.60 -4.27 1.88
C VAL A 77 -12.88 -2.93 1.70
N VAL A 78 -12.26 -2.40 2.76
CA VAL A 78 -11.29 -1.31 2.65
C VAL A 78 -9.90 -1.94 2.53
N VAL A 79 -9.16 -1.60 1.48
CA VAL A 79 -7.79 -2.12 1.28
C VAL A 79 -6.80 -1.07 1.74
N VAL A 80 -5.97 -1.42 2.71
CA VAL A 80 -4.92 -0.57 3.27
C VAL A 80 -3.58 -1.20 2.93
N GLY A 81 -2.63 -0.39 2.48
CA GLY A 81 -1.29 -0.87 2.16
C GLY A 81 -0.21 0.12 2.54
N GLU A 82 0.95 -0.39 2.94
CA GLU A 82 2.14 0.41 3.25
C GLU A 82 3.29 0.05 2.31
N SER A 83 3.98 1.03 1.73
CA SER A 83 5.14 0.81 0.86
C SER A 83 4.88 -0.19 -0.27
N ALA A 84 5.57 -1.33 -0.31
CA ALA A 84 5.28 -2.44 -1.23
C ALA A 84 3.86 -3.00 -1.06
N GLY A 85 3.32 -3.04 0.16
CA GLY A 85 1.92 -3.40 0.42
C GLY A 85 0.93 -2.39 -0.18
N ALA A 86 1.32 -1.13 -0.36
CA ALA A 86 0.49 -0.16 -1.09
C ALA A 86 0.46 -0.44 -2.59
N ASN A 87 1.54 -0.97 -3.17
CA ASN A 87 1.55 -1.48 -4.55
C ASN A 87 0.54 -2.63 -4.69
N LEU A 88 0.68 -3.65 -3.84
CA LEU A 88 -0.22 -4.82 -3.81
C LEU A 88 -1.67 -4.39 -3.57
N ALA A 89 -1.90 -3.40 -2.69
CA ALA A 89 -3.23 -2.86 -2.45
C ALA A 89 -3.85 -2.29 -3.72
N VAL A 90 -3.12 -1.53 -4.53
CA VAL A 90 -3.65 -1.01 -5.81
C VAL A 90 -3.92 -2.16 -6.78
N ALA A 91 -3.03 -3.14 -6.89
CA ALA A 91 -3.26 -4.31 -7.73
C ALA A 91 -4.53 -5.09 -7.32
N VAL A 92 -4.74 -5.31 -6.02
CA VAL A 92 -5.99 -5.90 -5.48
C VAL A 92 -7.20 -5.05 -5.84
N LEU A 93 -7.12 -3.73 -5.69
CA LEU A 93 -8.21 -2.82 -6.01
C LEU A 93 -8.55 -2.82 -7.50
N LEU A 94 -7.56 -2.96 -8.39
CA LEU A 94 -7.77 -3.15 -9.82
C LEU A 94 -8.53 -4.46 -10.09
N GLU A 95 -8.13 -5.56 -9.45
CA GLU A 95 -8.73 -6.88 -9.68
C GLU A 95 -10.09 -7.09 -8.98
N ARG A 96 -10.42 -6.31 -7.94
CA ARG A 96 -11.60 -6.52 -7.07
C ARG A 96 -12.47 -5.27 -6.87
N ARG A 97 -12.51 -4.39 -7.88
CA ARG A 97 -13.22 -3.09 -7.88
C ARG A 97 -14.63 -3.14 -7.28
N SER A 98 -15.43 -4.15 -7.60
CA SER A 98 -16.87 -4.19 -7.26
C SER A 98 -17.17 -4.35 -5.76
N ARG A 99 -16.27 -4.96 -5.00
CA ARG A 99 -16.42 -5.17 -3.54
C ARG A 99 -15.53 -4.25 -2.71
N ALA A 100 -14.59 -3.57 -3.36
CA ALA A 100 -13.71 -2.63 -2.70
C ALA A 100 -14.44 -1.31 -2.41
N LEU A 101 -14.40 -0.88 -1.15
CA LEU A 101 -15.04 0.35 -0.68
C LEU A 101 -14.13 1.57 -0.81
N ALA A 102 -12.85 1.40 -0.48
CA ALA A 102 -11.84 2.44 -0.52
C ALA A 102 -10.43 1.83 -0.49
N GLY A 103 -9.45 2.60 -0.94
CA GLY A 103 -8.03 2.33 -0.77
C GLY A 103 -7.35 3.34 0.15
N VAL A 104 -6.48 2.89 1.05
CA VAL A 104 -5.65 3.75 1.91
C VAL A 104 -4.19 3.35 1.73
N LEU A 105 -3.39 4.24 1.17
CA LEU A 105 -2.05 3.94 0.68
C LEU A 105 -1.02 4.81 1.39
N TYR A 106 -0.12 4.18 2.14
CA TYR A 106 0.97 4.85 2.84
C TYR A 106 2.28 4.62 2.11
N SER A 107 2.95 5.71 1.71
CA SER A 107 4.31 5.71 1.18
C SER A 107 4.56 4.68 0.07
N GLY A 108 3.60 4.54 -0.86
CA GLY A 108 3.61 3.45 -1.83
C GLY A 108 4.66 3.57 -2.94
N VAL A 109 5.12 2.42 -3.43
CA VAL A 109 5.89 2.29 -4.66
C VAL A 109 4.96 1.87 -5.80
N PHE A 110 4.76 2.72 -6.80
CA PHE A 110 3.78 2.48 -7.88
C PHE A 110 4.39 2.35 -9.29
N ASP A 111 5.72 2.41 -9.37
CA ASP A 111 6.46 2.28 -10.61
C ASP A 111 7.70 1.44 -10.32
N LEU A 112 7.76 0.25 -10.90
CA LEU A 112 8.88 -0.68 -10.77
C LEU A 112 9.72 -0.73 -12.05
N ARG A 113 9.53 0.21 -12.99
CA ARG A 113 10.44 0.35 -14.14
C ARG A 113 11.80 0.85 -13.67
N GLU A 114 12.85 0.51 -14.41
CA GLU A 114 14.23 0.77 -14.00
C GLU A 114 14.51 2.26 -13.86
N GLU A 115 13.99 3.08 -14.77
CA GLU A 115 14.20 4.53 -14.81
C GLU A 115 13.73 5.22 -13.53
N ARG A 116 12.71 4.66 -12.86
CA ARG A 116 12.18 5.18 -11.59
C ARG A 116 13.23 5.23 -10.49
N PHE A 117 14.21 4.32 -10.52
CA PHE A 117 15.24 4.20 -9.49
C PHE A 117 16.52 5.00 -9.81
N HIS A 118 16.50 5.76 -10.90
CA HIS A 118 17.64 6.60 -11.32
C HIS A 118 17.24 8.05 -11.58
N THR A 119 15.98 8.43 -11.30
CA THR A 119 15.44 9.75 -11.63
C THR A 119 14.52 10.33 -10.56
N GLY A 120 14.18 11.61 -10.72
CA GLY A 120 13.17 12.31 -9.92
C GLY A 120 13.43 12.25 -8.42
N THR A 121 12.37 12.04 -7.65
CA THR A 121 12.45 12.01 -6.19
C THR A 121 13.27 10.85 -5.63
N TRP A 122 13.52 9.79 -6.41
CA TRP A 122 14.48 8.77 -5.98
C TRP A 122 15.85 9.40 -5.74
N VAL A 123 16.31 10.25 -6.66
CA VAL A 123 17.63 10.90 -6.56
C VAL A 123 17.55 12.16 -5.71
N GLU A 124 16.55 13.03 -5.94
CA GLU A 124 16.41 14.32 -5.25
C GLU A 124 16.31 14.19 -3.72
N LYS A 125 15.79 13.07 -3.23
CA LYS A 125 15.54 12.84 -1.80
C LYS A 125 16.61 12.00 -1.12
N GLY A 126 17.74 11.77 -1.79
CA GLY A 126 18.77 10.91 -1.25
C GLY A 126 19.31 11.33 0.12
N GLU A 127 19.40 12.64 0.39
CA GLU A 127 19.85 13.18 1.68
C GLU A 127 18.77 13.21 2.76
N THR A 128 17.49 13.24 2.37
CA THR A 128 16.35 13.35 3.31
C THR A 128 15.68 12.01 3.59
N GLU A 129 15.95 11.00 2.76
CA GLU A 129 15.45 9.65 2.93
C GLU A 129 16.20 8.93 4.05
N TYR A 130 15.43 8.37 4.98
CA TYR A 130 15.95 7.76 6.20
C TYR A 130 15.91 6.23 6.15
N ILE A 131 15.01 5.66 5.35
CA ILE A 131 14.71 4.23 5.34
C ILE A 131 15.33 3.56 4.11
N LEU A 132 15.09 4.12 2.92
CA LEU A 132 15.48 3.49 1.66
C LEU A 132 16.81 4.03 1.13
N ARG A 133 17.82 3.15 1.07
CA ARG A 133 19.07 3.43 0.38
C ARG A 133 18.90 3.31 -1.13
N GLU A 134 19.74 4.02 -1.87
CA GLU A 134 19.64 4.12 -3.33
C GLU A 134 19.71 2.76 -4.02
N GLU A 135 20.61 1.90 -3.56
CA GLU A 135 20.85 0.57 -4.11
C GLU A 135 19.70 -0.42 -3.82
N GLN A 136 18.82 -0.11 -2.87
CA GLN A 136 17.75 -1.04 -2.49
C GLN A 136 16.64 -1.10 -3.53
N GLY A 137 16.36 -0.01 -4.24
CA GLY A 137 15.29 0.04 -5.25
C GLY A 137 15.50 -0.98 -6.38
N PRO A 138 16.63 -0.91 -7.11
CA PRO A 138 16.95 -1.87 -8.17
C PRO A 138 16.99 -3.32 -7.70
N ARG A 139 17.50 -3.57 -6.47
CA ARG A 139 17.53 -4.92 -5.89
C ARG A 139 16.14 -5.44 -5.58
N ILE A 140 15.30 -4.64 -4.93
CA ILE A 140 13.90 -4.99 -4.65
C ILE A 140 13.15 -5.28 -5.95
N ARG A 141 13.32 -4.42 -6.96
CA ARG A 141 12.75 -4.61 -8.30
C ARG A 141 13.16 -5.97 -8.86
N MET A 142 14.46 -6.26 -8.91
CA MET A 142 15.00 -7.49 -9.48
C MET A 142 14.45 -8.73 -8.76
N ASP A 143 14.48 -8.73 -7.42
CA ASP A 143 14.03 -9.89 -6.64
C ASP A 143 12.53 -10.13 -6.78
N TYR A 144 11.72 -9.05 -6.79
CA TYR A 144 10.28 -9.17 -6.90
C TYR A 144 9.81 -9.52 -8.31
N LEU A 145 10.35 -8.86 -9.34
CA LEU A 145 9.92 -9.10 -10.72
C LEU A 145 10.49 -10.41 -11.27
N ALA A 146 11.70 -10.81 -10.86
CA ALA A 146 12.48 -11.83 -11.57
C ALA A 146 12.49 -11.51 -13.08
N ASP A 147 11.88 -12.37 -13.90
CA ASP A 147 11.77 -12.17 -15.35
C ASP A 147 10.47 -11.47 -15.80
N HIS A 148 9.60 -11.07 -14.85
CA HIS A 148 8.32 -10.44 -15.16
C HIS A 148 8.48 -9.00 -15.69
N PRO A 149 7.76 -8.62 -16.77
CA PRO A 149 7.85 -7.27 -17.33
C PRO A 149 7.46 -6.18 -16.33
N ALA A 150 8.32 -5.18 -16.18
CA ALA A 150 8.09 -4.06 -15.25
C ALA A 150 7.01 -3.09 -15.73
N ASP A 151 6.57 -3.18 -16.99
CA ASP A 151 5.50 -2.38 -17.57
C ASP A 151 4.10 -3.01 -17.40
N ASP A 152 4.01 -4.18 -16.75
CA ASP A 152 2.72 -4.73 -16.34
C ASP A 152 2.03 -3.79 -15.31
N PRO A 153 0.80 -3.33 -15.58
CA PRO A 153 0.02 -2.51 -14.66
C PRO A 153 -0.18 -3.08 -13.25
N LEU A 154 -0.06 -4.39 -13.03
CA LEU A 154 -0.17 -5.02 -11.71
C LEU A 154 1.09 -4.84 -10.85
N VAL A 155 2.27 -4.65 -11.46
CA VAL A 155 3.52 -4.38 -10.73
C VAL A 155 3.90 -2.90 -10.77
N SER A 156 3.49 -2.19 -11.83
CA SER A 156 3.63 -0.74 -11.99
C SER A 156 2.27 -0.06 -12.17
N PRO A 157 1.47 0.10 -11.11
CA PRO A 157 0.13 0.69 -11.19
C PRO A 157 0.05 2.11 -11.75
N VAL A 158 1.18 2.83 -11.84
CA VAL A 158 1.25 4.11 -12.56
C VAL A 158 0.84 3.99 -14.04
N LEU A 159 0.89 2.78 -14.61
CA LEU A 159 0.52 2.47 -16.00
C LEU A 159 -0.92 1.93 -16.13
N ALA A 160 -1.63 1.72 -15.02
CA ALA A 160 -2.94 1.09 -15.02
C ALA A 160 -4.07 2.05 -15.43
N ASP A 161 -5.15 1.49 -15.98
CA ASP A 161 -6.43 2.19 -16.07
C ASP A 161 -7.11 2.26 -14.69
N LEU A 162 -7.05 3.45 -14.09
CA LEU A 162 -7.58 3.72 -12.75
C LEU A 162 -9.08 4.05 -12.76
N ARG A 163 -9.74 4.05 -13.92
CA ARG A 163 -11.20 4.27 -13.98
C ARG A 163 -11.93 3.15 -13.23
N GLY A 164 -12.96 3.54 -12.49
CA GLY A 164 -13.76 2.62 -11.70
C GLY A 164 -13.08 2.09 -10.43
N LEU A 165 -11.88 2.57 -10.08
CA LEU A 165 -11.34 2.33 -8.74
C LEU A 165 -12.20 3.04 -7.68
N PRO A 166 -12.30 2.47 -6.46
CA PRO A 166 -12.95 3.16 -5.35
C PRO A 166 -12.14 4.39 -4.93
N PRO A 167 -12.69 5.27 -4.07
CA PRO A 167 -11.95 6.40 -3.52
C PRO A 167 -10.62 5.97 -2.90
N LEU A 168 -9.54 6.67 -3.26
CA LEU A 168 -8.20 6.44 -2.73
C LEU A 168 -7.79 7.60 -1.80
N PHE A 169 -7.27 7.25 -0.63
CA PHE A 169 -6.50 8.14 0.22
C PHE A 169 -5.03 7.77 0.10
N ILE A 170 -4.18 8.73 -0.26
CA ILE A 170 -2.74 8.51 -0.47
C ILE A 170 -1.97 9.48 0.43
N GLN A 171 -1.12 8.93 1.29
CA GLN A 171 -0.24 9.70 2.16
C GLN A 171 1.21 9.31 1.91
N VAL A 172 2.08 10.30 1.77
CA VAL A 172 3.53 10.13 1.64
C VAL A 172 4.25 11.33 2.23
N SER A 173 5.40 11.13 2.85
CA SER A 173 6.24 12.21 3.35
C SER A 173 7.01 12.86 2.20
N GLY A 174 7.14 14.19 2.23
CA GLY A 174 7.95 14.94 1.27
C GLY A 174 9.47 14.69 1.39
N ALA A 175 9.91 13.94 2.40
CA ALA A 175 11.30 13.54 2.60
C ALA A 175 11.65 12.20 1.92
N GLU A 176 10.65 11.42 1.48
CA GLU A 176 10.86 10.07 0.99
C GLU A 176 11.22 10.01 -0.50
N ARG A 177 12.11 9.08 -0.87
CA ARG A 177 12.39 8.71 -2.28
C ARG A 177 11.14 8.21 -3.00
N LEU A 178 10.17 7.69 -2.26
CA LEU A 178 8.88 7.20 -2.77
C LEU A 178 7.88 8.32 -3.06
N SER A 179 8.10 9.54 -2.56
CA SER A 179 7.21 10.67 -2.83
C SER A 179 7.11 10.93 -4.33
N GLN A 180 5.96 10.68 -4.94
CA GLN A 180 5.78 11.00 -6.36
C GLN A 180 5.20 12.40 -6.49
N ARG A 181 5.84 13.27 -7.29
CA ARG A 181 5.24 14.57 -7.67
C ARG A 181 4.14 14.43 -8.74
N SER A 182 3.86 13.21 -9.20
CA SER A 182 2.99 12.94 -10.35
C SER A 182 1.52 13.31 -10.10
N PRO A 183 0.76 13.76 -11.13
CA PRO A 183 -0.66 14.09 -11.01
C PRO A 183 -1.55 12.94 -10.53
N ALA A 184 -1.17 11.68 -10.76
CA ALA A 184 -1.90 10.51 -10.24
C ALA A 184 -1.90 10.44 -8.69
N ALA A 185 -0.89 11.01 -8.03
CA ALA A 185 -0.83 11.16 -6.59
C ALA A 185 -1.66 12.35 -6.07
N ARG A 186 -2.24 13.18 -6.95
CA ARG A 186 -3.17 14.27 -6.58
C ARG A 186 -4.62 13.81 -6.37
N ALA A 187 -4.85 12.53 -6.07
CA ALA A 187 -6.08 12.09 -5.45
C ALA A 187 -6.15 12.64 -4.00
N ARG A 188 -6.52 13.92 -3.88
CA ARG A 188 -6.81 14.71 -2.67
C ARG A 188 -5.83 14.54 -1.49
N SER A 189 -4.69 15.20 -1.60
CA SER A 189 -3.95 15.69 -0.43
C SER A 189 -4.80 16.76 0.28
N SER A 190 -5.53 16.41 1.33
CA SER A 190 -5.91 17.42 2.32
C SER A 190 -4.68 17.68 3.17
N ARG A 191 -4.04 18.85 3.01
CA ARG A 191 -3.06 19.33 3.98
C ARG A 191 -3.79 19.52 5.32
N GLY A 192 -3.72 18.52 6.19
CA GLY A 192 -4.15 18.63 7.58
C GLY A 192 -3.23 19.62 8.30
N ARG A 193 -3.62 20.89 8.35
CA ARG A 193 -3.02 21.84 9.28
C ARG A 193 -3.66 21.57 10.64
N ALA A 194 -2.92 20.93 11.53
CA ALA A 194 -3.35 20.75 12.92
C ALA A 194 -3.65 22.14 13.53
N PRO A 195 -4.78 22.33 14.24
CA PRO A 195 -5.02 23.56 14.98
C PRO A 195 -4.04 23.63 16.16
N THR A 196 -3.22 24.67 16.20
CA THR A 196 -2.42 25.01 17.38
C THR A 196 -3.37 25.42 18.50
N PRO A 197 -3.35 24.79 19.69
CA PRO A 197 -4.15 25.26 20.80
C PRO A 197 -3.55 26.56 21.34
N THR A 198 -4.26 27.66 21.18
CA THR A 198 -3.98 28.92 21.89
C THR A 198 -4.30 28.73 23.37
N ARG A 199 -3.26 28.67 24.21
CA ARG A 199 -3.40 28.93 25.65
C ARG A 199 -3.67 30.42 25.83
N THR A 200 -4.86 30.77 26.29
CA THR A 200 -5.08 32.04 26.98
C THR A 200 -4.77 31.83 28.47
N SER A 201 -3.99 32.76 28.99
CA SER A 201 -3.65 32.98 30.41
C SER A 201 -4.87 33.15 31.30
#